data_AF-A0A149ZZQ5-F1
#
_entry.id   AF-A0A149ZZQ5-F1
#
_cell.length_a   1.000
_cell.length_b   1.000
_cell.length_c   1.000
_cell.angle_alpha   90.00
_cell.angle_beta   90.00
_cell.angle_gamma   90.00
#
_symmetry.space_group_name_H-M   'P 1'
#
loop_
_entity.id
_entity.type
_entity.pdbx_description
1 polymer ?
#
loop_
_entity_poly.entity_id
_entity_poly.type
_entity_poly.pdbx_seq_one_letter_code
_entity_poly.pdbx_strand_id
1 'polypeptide(L)'
;MDGDVRYVELTGAGQARDRITQHDDAEHYYTYDYLDGPLVLGSMSARFAVQSTVDGGSKIVWSAQFTAVDDAQGAALAQAVGGLYQAGLNSLTALVAASHS
;
A
#
# COMPACT_ATOMS: atom_id res chain seq x y z
N MET A 1 -9.08 -18.09 -11.43
CA MET A 1 -9.82 -17.59 -10.25
C MET A 1 -9.20 -16.24 -9.99
N ASP A 2 -9.69 -15.22 -10.71
CA ASP A 2 -8.98 -13.95 -10.94
C ASP A 2 -9.59 -12.80 -10.12
N GLY A 3 -10.53 -13.11 -9.23
CA GLY A 3 -11.33 -12.12 -8.48
C GLY A 3 -10.54 -11.30 -7.46
N ASP A 4 -9.36 -11.77 -7.04
CA ASP A 4 -8.58 -11.14 -5.98
C ASP A 4 -7.39 -10.33 -6.51
N VAL A 5 -7.22 -10.23 -7.84
CA VAL A 5 -6.15 -9.40 -8.43
C VAL A 5 -6.64 -7.97 -8.64
N ARG A 6 -5.91 -7.00 -8.09
CA ARG A 6 -6.12 -5.57 -8.33
C ARG A 6 -4.99 -4.99 -9.16
N TYR A 7 -5.30 -3.91 -9.86
CA TYR A 7 -4.35 -3.15 -10.67
C TYR A 7 -4.13 -1.79 -10.02
N VAL A 8 -2.87 -1.44 -9.79
CA VAL A 8 -2.47 -0.22 -9.10
C VAL A 8 -1.68 0.65 -10.06
N GLU A 9 -2.13 1.89 -10.28
CA GLU A 9 -1.37 2.85 -11.07
C GLU A 9 -0.34 3.55 -10.18
N LEU A 10 0.94 3.34 -10.47
CA LEU A 10 2.04 4.05 -9.82
C LEU A 10 2.37 5.27 -10.68
N THR A 11 1.92 6.45 -10.26
CA THR A 11 2.08 7.71 -11.00
C THR A 11 3.52 7.89 -11.48
N GLY A 12 3.71 7.89 -12.80
CA GLY A 12 5.01 8.09 -13.46
C GLY A 12 5.88 6.82 -13.61
N ALA A 13 5.45 5.68 -13.07
CA ALA A 13 6.17 4.40 -13.17
C ALA A 13 5.37 3.31 -13.90
N GLY A 14 4.04 3.44 -13.99
CA GLY A 14 3.14 2.51 -14.68
C GLY A 14 2.36 1.62 -13.73
N GLN A 15 1.77 0.55 -14.26
CA GLN A 15 0.82 -0.29 -13.53
C GLN A 15 1.50 -1.47 -12.83
N ALA A 16 1.14 -1.69 -11.57
CA ALA A 16 1.44 -2.89 -10.79
C ALA A 16 0.20 -3.78 -10.63
N ARG A 17 0.43 -5.06 -10.34
CA ARG A 17 -0.61 -6.03 -9.98
C ARG A 17 -0.35 -6.57 -8.58
N ASP A 18 -1.39 -6.54 -7.77
CA ASP A 18 -1.38 -7.15 -6.43
C ASP A 18 -2.47 -8.21 -6.34
N ARG A 19 -2.29 -9.21 -5.49
CA ARG A 19 -3.35 -10.15 -5.10
C ARG A 19 -3.76 -9.89 -3.65
N ILE A 20 -5.06 -9.68 -3.42
CA ILE A 20 -5.64 -9.66 -2.07
C ILE A 20 -5.57 -11.08 -1.50
N THR A 21 -4.92 -11.23 -0.35
CA THR A 21 -4.73 -12.52 0.34
C THR A 21 -5.59 -12.63 1.59
N GLN A 22 -6.08 -11.50 2.11
CA GLN A 22 -7.00 -11.43 3.23
C GLN A 22 -7.81 -10.14 3.14
N HIS A 23 -9.07 -10.20 3.55
CA HIS A 23 -9.95 -9.04 3.65
C HIS A 23 -10.89 -9.23 4.83
N ASP A 24 -11.12 -8.15 5.58
CA ASP A 24 -12.03 -8.13 6.71
C ASP A 24 -12.73 -6.77 6.76
N ASP A 25 -14.01 -6.77 6.41
CA ASP A 25 -14.85 -5.58 6.40
C ASP A 25 -15.14 -5.06 7.81
N ALA A 26 -15.23 -5.96 8.80
CA ALA A 26 -15.57 -5.60 10.18
C ALA A 26 -14.39 -4.90 10.87
N GLU A 27 -13.18 -5.37 10.59
CA GLU A 27 -11.94 -4.81 11.14
C GLU A 27 -11.26 -3.81 10.17
N HIS A 28 -11.92 -3.48 9.05
CA HIS A 28 -11.49 -2.49 8.05
C HIS A 28 -10.05 -2.66 7.55
N TYR A 29 -9.67 -3.87 7.13
CA TYR A 29 -8.37 -4.11 6.54
C TYR A 29 -8.36 -5.10 5.37
N TYR A 30 -7.29 -5.03 4.59
CA TYR A 30 -6.89 -6.11 3.70
C TYR A 30 -5.38 -6.32 3.73
N THR A 31 -4.98 -7.55 3.40
CA THR A 31 -3.60 -7.95 3.14
C THR A 31 -3.47 -8.27 1.66
N TYR A 32 -2.35 -7.93 1.05
CA TYR A 32 -2.07 -8.20 -0.35
C TYR A 32 -0.61 -8.50 -0.61
N ASP A 33 -0.37 -9.33 -1.63
CA ASP A 33 0.96 -9.65 -2.12
C ASP A 33 1.19 -8.97 -3.46
N TYR A 34 2.38 -8.41 -3.65
CA TYR A 34 2.82 -7.86 -4.93
C TYR A 34 3.12 -9.00 -5.91
N LEU A 35 2.47 -9.01 -7.06
CA LEU A 35 2.70 -10.01 -8.10
C LEU A 35 3.80 -9.56 -9.06
N ASP A 36 3.63 -8.38 -9.65
CA ASP A 36 4.55 -7.79 -10.61
C ASP A 36 4.21 -6.32 -10.88
N GLY A 37 5.14 -5.61 -11.51
CA GLY A 37 5.02 -4.20 -11.83
C GLY A 37 6.37 -3.46 -11.84
N PRO A 38 6.37 -2.13 -11.71
CA PRO A 38 7.57 -1.30 -11.83
C PRO A 38 8.56 -1.40 -10.65
N LEU A 39 8.11 -1.87 -9.48
CA LEU A 39 8.98 -2.03 -8.32
C LEU A 39 9.82 -3.32 -8.45
N VAL A 40 11.14 -3.17 -8.35
CA VAL A 40 12.09 -4.29 -8.39
C VAL A 40 12.21 -4.89 -6.99
N LEU A 41 11.35 -5.86 -6.69
CA LEU A 41 11.24 -6.53 -5.39
C LEU A 41 11.49 -8.03 -5.54
N GLY A 42 12.13 -8.65 -4.55
CA GLY A 42 12.20 -10.11 -4.46
C GLY A 42 10.84 -10.69 -4.03
N SER A 43 10.23 -10.10 -3.01
CA SER A 43 8.86 -10.36 -2.58
C SER A 43 8.30 -9.16 -1.81
N MET A 44 6.97 -9.06 -1.71
CA MET A 44 6.30 -8.13 -0.81
C MET A 44 4.94 -8.67 -0.38
N SER A 45 4.67 -8.58 0.91
CA SER A 45 3.34 -8.71 1.50
C SER A 45 3.04 -7.47 2.34
N ALA A 46 1.87 -6.89 2.15
CA ALA A 46 1.49 -5.62 2.74
C ALA A 46 0.08 -5.65 3.31
N ARG A 47 -0.17 -4.82 4.33
CA ARG A 47 -1.45 -4.65 4.97
C ARG A 47 -1.85 -3.19 4.96
N PHE A 48 -3.09 -2.92 4.57
CA PHE A 48 -3.71 -1.62 4.67
C PHE A 48 -4.89 -1.73 5.63
N ALA A 49 -4.93 -0.89 6.65
CA ALA A 49 -5.97 -0.89 7.67
C ALA A 49 -6.45 0.53 7.97
N VAL A 50 -7.73 0.66 8.30
CA VAL A 50 -8.33 1.90 8.80
C VAL A 50 -8.80 1.65 10.23
N GLN A 51 -8.38 2.51 11.15
CA GLN A 51 -8.71 2.41 12.57
C GLN A 51 -9.45 3.66 13.02
N SER A 52 -10.47 3.53 13.85
CA SER A 52 -11.12 4.67 14.49
C SER A 52 -10.19 5.34 15.49
N THR A 53 -10.21 6.67 15.58
CA THR A 53 -9.51 7.42 16.62
C THR A 53 -10.48 7.83 17.74
N VAL A 54 -9.94 8.14 18.92
CA VAL A 54 -10.74 8.47 20.12
C VAL A 54 -11.61 9.72 19.93
N ASP A 55 -11.18 10.65 19.08
CA ASP A 55 -11.87 11.89 18.72
C ASP A 55 -12.90 11.71 17.57
N GLY A 56 -13.19 10.48 17.17
CA GLY A 56 -14.17 10.18 16.11
C GLY A 56 -13.62 10.32 14.68
N GLY A 57 -12.30 10.50 14.54
CA GLY A 57 -11.61 10.47 13.26
C GLY A 57 -11.22 9.06 12.81
N SER A 58 -10.35 9.00 11.79
CA SER A 58 -9.80 7.77 11.25
C SER A 58 -8.28 7.86 11.13
N LYS A 59 -7.61 6.75 11.41
CA LYS A 59 -6.17 6.55 11.25
C LYS A 59 -5.95 5.47 10.21
N ILE A 60 -5.21 5.80 9.16
CA ILE A 60 -4.79 4.83 8.15
C ILE A 60 -3.42 4.27 8.56
N VAL A 61 -3.30 2.95 8.56
CA VAL A 61 -2.04 2.25 8.80
C VAL A 61 -1.72 1.40 7.59
N TRP A 62 -0.57 1.67 6.99
CA TRP A 62 0.03 0.82 5.98
C TRP A 62 1.32 0.21 6.53
N SER A 63 1.48 -1.10 6.36
CA SER A 63 2.69 -1.82 6.71
C SER A 63 3.02 -2.84 5.64
N ALA A 64 4.31 -3.14 5.46
CA ALA A 64 4.75 -4.17 4.53
C ALA A 64 6.03 -4.83 4.98
N GLN A 65 6.16 -6.10 4.60
CA GLN A 65 7.41 -6.83 4.59
C GLN A 65 7.81 -7.04 3.14
N PHE A 66 9.02 -6.64 2.77
CA PHE A 66 9.54 -6.83 1.42
C PHE A 66 11.04 -7.15 1.44
N THR A 67 11.51 -7.75 0.35
CA THR A 67 12.92 -8.03 0.11
C THR A 67 13.39 -7.35 -1.16
N ALA A 68 14.63 -6.89 -1.16
CA ALA A 68 15.29 -6.46 -2.39
C ALA A 68 15.72 -7.70 -3.19
N VAL A 69 15.87 -7.53 -4.51
CA VAL A 69 16.52 -8.54 -5.35
C VAL A 69 18.02 -8.66 -5.08
N ASP A 70 18.61 -7.60 -4.52
CA ASP A 70 20.01 -7.49 -4.12
C ASP A 70 20.06 -6.77 -2.75
N ASP A 71 20.68 -7.42 -1.76
CA ASP A 71 20.80 -6.89 -0.40
C ASP A 71 21.49 -5.51 -0.36
N ALA A 72 22.41 -5.24 -1.29
CA ALA A 72 23.08 -3.93 -1.39
C ALA A 72 22.10 -2.78 -1.69
N GLN A 73 20.92 -3.09 -2.24
CA GLN A 73 19.88 -2.12 -2.58
C GLN A 73 18.82 -1.94 -1.48
N GLY A 74 18.85 -2.75 -0.42
CA GLY A 74 17.78 -2.81 0.59
C GLY A 74 17.45 -1.45 1.23
N ALA A 75 18.45 -0.65 1.59
CA ALA A 75 18.24 0.65 2.21
C ALA A 75 17.61 1.67 1.24
N ALA A 76 18.12 1.73 0.00
CA ALA A 76 17.59 2.61 -1.04
C ALA A 76 16.15 2.21 -1.42
N LEU A 77 15.89 0.90 -1.48
CA LEU A 77 14.56 0.36 -1.73
C LEU A 77 13.59 0.74 -0.61
N ALA A 78 13.98 0.57 0.66
CA ALA A 78 13.13 0.94 1.79
C ALA A 78 12.79 2.42 1.80
N GLN A 79 13.75 3.29 1.45
CA GLN A 79 13.52 4.73 1.32
C GLN A 79 12.55 5.04 0.17
N ALA A 80 12.73 4.42 -1.00
CA ALA A 80 11.87 4.64 -2.17
C ALA A 80 10.44 4.18 -1.93
N VAL A 81 10.25 2.96 -1.40
CA VAL A 81 8.95 2.41 -1.04
C VAL A 81 8.28 3.28 0.02
N GLY A 82 9.01 3.66 1.09
CA GLY A 82 8.48 4.54 2.13
C GLY A 82 8.01 5.89 1.59
N GLY A 83 8.79 6.51 0.70
CA GLY A 83 8.42 7.78 0.06
C GLY A 83 7.16 7.68 -0.81
N LEU A 84 7.05 6.61 -1.61
CA LEU A 84 5.88 6.36 -2.46
C LEU A 84 4.59 6.25 -1.63
N TYR A 85 4.59 5.41 -0.60
CA TYR A 85 3.40 5.21 0.24
C TYR A 85 3.07 6.44 1.08
N GLN A 86 4.07 7.15 1.62
CA GLN A 86 3.83 8.40 2.34
C GLN A 86 3.18 9.45 1.44
N ALA A 87 3.64 9.60 0.19
CA ALA A 87 3.02 10.52 -0.77
C ALA A 87 1.56 10.16 -1.05
N GLY A 88 1.27 8.88 -1.31
CA GLY A 88 -0.10 8.41 -1.53
C GLY A 88 -1.04 8.65 -0.34
N LEU A 89 -0.58 8.36 0.89
CA LEU A 89 -1.36 8.60 2.10
C LEU A 89 -1.62 10.09 2.36
N ASN A 90 -0.65 10.97 2.05
CA ASN A 90 -0.84 12.41 2.11
C ASN A 90 -1.89 12.88 1.11
N SER A 91 -1.84 12.39 -0.14
CA SER A 91 -2.86 12.69 -1.16
C SER A 91 -4.25 12.21 -0.75
N LEU A 92 -4.37 11.01 -0.16
CA LEU A 92 -5.63 10.48 0.34
C LEU A 92 -6.19 11.36 1.47
N THR A 93 -5.34 11.81 2.38
CA THR A 93 -5.73 12.71 3.48
C THR A 93 -6.31 14.02 2.94
N ALA A 94 -5.64 14.61 1.94
CA ALA A 94 -6.12 15.83 1.29
C ALA A 94 -7.46 15.63 0.58
N LEU A 95 -7.64 14.51 -0.12
CA LEU A 95 -8.88 14.15 -0.81
C LEU A 95 -10.05 13.98 0.16
N VAL A 96 -9.84 13.28 1.28
CA VAL A 96 -10.87 13.07 2.30
C VAL A 96 -11.25 14.40 2.94
N ALA A 97 -10.28 15.25 3.29
CA ALA A 97 -10.55 16.57 3.85
C ALA A 97 -11.40 17.45 2.90
N ALA A 98 -11.10 17.44 1.60
CA ALA A 98 -11.87 18.16 0.59
C ALA A 98 -13.30 17.61 0.41
N SER A 99 -13.53 16.33 0.68
CA SER A 99 -14.84 15.69 0.54
C SER A 99 -15.82 16.02 1.67
N HIS A 100 -15.32 16.59 2.77
CA HIS A 100 -16.11 17.07 3.91
C HIS A 100 -16.28 18.60 3.93
N SER A 101 -15.96 19.28 2.81
CA SER A 101 -16.05 20.74 2.64
C SER A 101 -17.37 21.20 2.05
#